data_AF-A0A1Y3YER2-F1
#
_entry.id   AF-A0A1Y3YER2-F1
#
_cell.length_a   1.000
_cell.length_b   1.000
_cell.length_c   1.000
_cell.angle_alpha   90.00
_cell.angle_beta   90.00
_cell.angle_gamma   90.00
#
_symmetry.space_group_name_H-M   'P 1'
#
loop_
_entity.id
_entity.type
_entity.pdbx_description
1 polymer ?
#
loop_
_entity_poly.entity_id
_entity_poly.type
_entity_poly.pdbx_seq_one_letter_code
_entity_poly.pdbx_strand_id
1 'polypeptide(L)'
;MEVVASYIHEDTAEIYVSLQDLEGDRLSESTDLFDSYSIHTPFDCTSNCTLVSYDPNTKTATFLITIEQWGNVDIVGDKLTFSVRELLGQKEEHKGTINDVDLGHITLSTSTQAVSSRGMSGDEYVAENEYADSSTGVVVLKSNGRIASPTGGVALTGIGYIDGKLHVQVYYEDILKTDNHGFIKLINKNTGESIDCYGSVSFFDEEQRGSYTDYVFTNIPMETLGEYELYGEFVTSSGSIEGDWSITFPLHTVDNR
;
A
#
# COMPACT_ATOMS: atom_id res chain seq x y z
N MET A 1 4.88 -5.66 -24.07
CA MET A 1 3.75 -6.40 -23.47
C MET A 1 3.21 -7.36 -24.50
N GLU A 2 3.07 -8.63 -24.14
CA GLU A 2 2.62 -9.70 -25.04
C GLU A 2 1.80 -10.74 -24.27
N VAL A 3 0.88 -11.42 -24.95
CA VAL A 3 0.21 -12.62 -24.41
C VAL A 3 1.08 -13.83 -24.73
N VAL A 4 1.59 -14.50 -23.71
CA VAL A 4 2.49 -15.64 -23.90
C VAL A 4 1.75 -16.97 -23.90
N ALA A 5 0.65 -17.07 -23.16
CA ALA A 5 -0.21 -18.25 -23.13
C ALA A 5 -1.63 -17.89 -22.67
N SER A 6 -2.59 -18.70 -23.07
CA SER A 6 -3.95 -18.62 -22.55
C SER A 6 -4.58 -20.00 -22.47
N TYR A 7 -5.29 -20.25 -21.39
CA TYR A 7 -5.97 -21.51 -21.13
C TYR A 7 -7.42 -21.20 -20.72
N ILE A 8 -8.35 -21.94 -21.32
CA ILE A 8 -9.78 -21.77 -21.05
C ILE A 8 -10.29 -23.12 -20.57
N HIS A 9 -10.94 -23.11 -19.41
CA HIS A 9 -11.58 -24.30 -18.85
C HIS A 9 -12.88 -23.91 -18.16
N GLU A 10 -13.97 -24.60 -18.53
CA GLU A 10 -15.30 -24.30 -18.02
C GLU A 10 -15.66 -22.82 -18.24
N ASP A 11 -15.90 -22.07 -17.17
CA ASP A 11 -16.21 -20.64 -17.14
C ASP A 11 -15.00 -19.75 -16.84
N THR A 12 -13.79 -20.33 -16.77
CA THR A 12 -12.57 -19.64 -16.37
C THR A 12 -11.59 -19.50 -17.53
N ALA A 13 -10.99 -18.32 -17.64
CA ALA A 13 -9.84 -18.07 -18.50
C ALA A 13 -8.63 -17.65 -17.67
N GLU A 14 -7.51 -18.33 -17.89
CA GLU A 14 -6.19 -18.02 -17.35
C GLU A 14 -5.31 -17.50 -18.50
N ILE A 15 -4.84 -16.27 -18.37
CA ILE A 15 -4.07 -15.61 -19.44
C ILE A 15 -2.75 -15.11 -18.86
N TYR A 16 -1.65 -15.54 -19.47
CA TYR A 16 -0.32 -15.10 -19.10
C TYR A 16 0.09 -13.94 -20.00
N VAL A 17 0.37 -12.79 -19.39
CA VAL A 17 0.82 -11.58 -20.07
C VAL A 17 2.21 -11.22 -19.56
N SER A 18 3.18 -11.04 -20.46
CA SER A 18 4.53 -10.63 -20.10
C SER A 18 4.77 -9.15 -20.41
N LEU A 19 5.55 -8.50 -19.56
CA LEU A 19 6.09 -7.16 -19.76
C LEU A 19 7.61 -7.24 -19.63
N GLN A 20 8.32 -6.75 -20.64
CA GLN A 20 9.77 -6.73 -20.69
C GLN A 20 10.27 -5.28 -20.58
N ASP A 21 11.23 -5.03 -19.69
CA ASP A 21 11.93 -3.75 -19.66
C ASP A 21 13.00 -3.69 -20.77
N LEU A 22 12.77 -2.83 -21.75
CA LEU A 22 13.67 -2.64 -22.90
C LEU A 22 14.68 -1.49 -22.68
N GLU A 23 14.48 -0.65 -21.67
CA GLU A 23 15.27 0.58 -21.48
C GLU A 23 16.17 0.51 -20.25
N GLY A 24 15.79 -0.28 -19.24
CA GLY A 24 16.43 -0.29 -17.94
C GLY A 24 16.44 -1.67 -17.30
N ASP A 25 16.43 -1.68 -15.97
CA ASP A 25 16.30 -2.85 -15.11
C ASP A 25 15.33 -2.51 -13.98
N ARG A 26 14.17 -1.97 -14.37
CA ARG A 26 13.18 -1.36 -13.46
C ARG A 26 12.18 -2.38 -12.92
N LEU A 27 12.00 -3.50 -13.61
CA LEU A 27 11.14 -4.61 -13.17
C LEU A 27 11.90 -5.53 -12.22
N SER A 28 11.16 -6.19 -11.35
CA SER A 28 11.67 -7.17 -10.38
C SER A 28 10.63 -8.26 -10.05
N GLU A 29 11.02 -9.21 -9.20
CA GLU A 29 10.11 -10.18 -8.58
C GLU A 29 9.06 -9.56 -7.63
N SER A 30 9.17 -8.27 -7.36
CA SER A 30 8.22 -7.49 -6.55
C SER A 30 7.50 -6.41 -7.36
N THR A 31 7.51 -6.52 -8.70
CA THR A 31 6.75 -5.63 -9.58
C THR A 31 5.25 -5.74 -9.27
N ASP A 32 4.58 -4.60 -9.17
CA ASP A 32 3.15 -4.52 -8.90
C ASP A 32 2.46 -3.74 -10.02
N LEU A 33 1.26 -4.16 -10.43
CA LEU A 33 0.46 -3.43 -11.43
C LEU A 33 -0.20 -2.17 -10.85
N PHE A 34 -0.13 -1.99 -9.54
CA PHE A 34 -0.79 -0.93 -8.78
C PHE A 34 -2.29 -0.87 -9.06
N ASP A 35 -2.94 0.23 -8.71
CA ASP A 35 -4.34 0.50 -9.09
C ASP A 35 -4.46 0.98 -10.56
N SER A 36 -3.56 0.51 -11.44
CA SER A 36 -3.33 1.10 -12.77
C SER A 36 -3.56 0.17 -13.95
N TYR A 37 -4.12 -1.03 -13.72
CA TYR A 37 -4.54 -1.94 -14.78
C TYR A 37 -6.06 -1.94 -15.00
N SER A 38 -6.47 -2.37 -16.19
CA SER A 38 -7.89 -2.55 -16.54
C SER A 38 -8.07 -3.73 -17.48
N ILE A 39 -9.14 -4.48 -17.26
CA ILE A 39 -9.55 -5.63 -18.07
C ILE A 39 -10.92 -5.30 -18.67
N HIS A 40 -10.97 -5.18 -20.01
CA HIS A 40 -12.20 -4.91 -20.74
C HIS A 40 -12.69 -6.18 -21.44
N THR A 41 -13.85 -6.65 -21.01
CA THR A 41 -14.54 -7.83 -21.54
C THR A 41 -15.88 -7.45 -22.17
N PRO A 42 -16.39 -8.26 -23.13
CA PRO A 42 -17.74 -8.10 -23.67
C PRO A 42 -18.82 -8.80 -22.82
N PHE A 43 -18.43 -9.39 -21.69
CA PHE A 43 -19.28 -10.17 -20.79
C PHE A 43 -19.03 -9.81 -19.32
N ASP A 44 -20.01 -10.09 -18.47
CA ASP A 44 -19.88 -9.90 -17.03
C ASP A 44 -18.98 -10.99 -16.42
N CYS A 45 -18.04 -10.56 -15.58
CA CYS A 45 -17.06 -11.45 -14.96
C CYS A 45 -16.48 -10.86 -13.67
N THR A 46 -15.87 -11.73 -12.88
CA THR A 46 -14.86 -11.38 -11.88
C THR A 46 -13.47 -11.60 -12.47
N SER A 47 -12.53 -10.72 -12.14
CA SER A 47 -11.16 -10.86 -12.62
C SER A 47 -10.13 -10.38 -11.60
N ASN A 48 -8.96 -11.01 -11.60
CA ASN A 48 -7.80 -10.56 -10.83
C ASN A 48 -6.53 -10.70 -11.67
N CYS A 49 -5.46 -10.05 -11.23
CA CYS A 49 -4.15 -10.17 -11.84
C CYS A 49 -3.07 -10.33 -10.78
N THR A 50 -2.14 -11.26 -11.00
CA THR A 50 -1.07 -11.59 -10.05
C THR A 50 0.26 -11.76 -10.79
N LEU A 51 1.36 -11.24 -10.24
CA LEU A 51 2.70 -11.54 -10.73
C LEU A 51 3.03 -13.01 -10.45
N VAL A 52 3.40 -13.77 -11.49
CA VAL A 52 3.71 -15.21 -11.36
C VAL A 52 5.16 -15.56 -11.63
N SER A 53 5.91 -14.70 -12.33
CA SER A 53 7.35 -14.88 -12.51
C SER A 53 8.07 -13.60 -12.91
N TYR A 54 9.37 -13.57 -12.63
CA TYR A 54 10.32 -12.59 -13.15
C TYR A 54 11.58 -13.31 -13.65
N ASP A 55 12.00 -13.04 -14.88
CA ASP A 55 13.29 -13.51 -15.42
C ASP A 55 14.29 -12.35 -15.48
N PRO A 56 15.33 -12.32 -14.61
CA PRO A 56 16.31 -11.25 -14.59
C PRO A 56 17.23 -11.23 -15.83
N ASN A 57 17.36 -12.34 -16.57
CA ASN A 57 18.21 -12.37 -17.77
C ASN A 57 17.57 -11.61 -18.92
N THR A 58 16.25 -11.75 -19.07
CA THR A 58 15.47 -11.08 -20.11
C THR A 58 14.77 -9.83 -19.61
N LYS A 59 14.76 -9.59 -18.29
CA LYS A 59 14.06 -8.48 -17.61
C LYS A 59 12.56 -8.49 -17.86
N THR A 60 11.99 -9.69 -17.76
CA THR A 60 10.59 -9.95 -18.13
C THR A 60 9.80 -10.36 -16.90
N ALA A 61 8.79 -9.56 -16.55
CA ALA A 61 7.78 -9.92 -15.57
C ALA A 61 6.58 -10.58 -16.27
N THR A 62 6.08 -11.69 -15.74
CA THR A 62 4.87 -12.37 -16.26
C THR A 62 3.77 -12.30 -15.22
N PHE A 63 2.60 -11.84 -15.65
CA PHE A 63 1.40 -11.76 -14.85
C PHE A 63 0.39 -12.79 -15.33
N LEU A 64 -0.30 -13.42 -14.38
CA LEU A 64 -1.50 -14.22 -14.62
C LEU A 64 -2.72 -13.34 -14.44
N ILE A 65 -3.54 -13.25 -15.48
CA ILE A 65 -4.88 -12.70 -15.43
C ILE A 65 -5.83 -13.89 -15.31
N THR A 66 -6.61 -13.94 -14.25
CA THR A 66 -7.66 -14.95 -14.07
C THR A 66 -9.01 -14.27 -14.20
N ILE A 67 -9.86 -14.82 -15.06
CA ILE A 67 -11.21 -14.30 -15.34
C ILE A 67 -12.20 -15.43 -15.13
N GLU A 68 -13.22 -15.18 -14.31
CA GLU A 68 -14.32 -16.09 -14.05
C GLU A 68 -15.60 -15.46 -14.59
N GLN A 69 -16.15 -16.09 -15.64
CA GLN A 69 -17.33 -15.62 -16.34
C GLN A 69 -18.60 -15.91 -15.54
N TRP A 70 -19.56 -14.99 -15.60
CA TRP A 70 -20.85 -15.17 -14.92
C TRP A 70 -21.94 -15.68 -15.85
N GLY A 71 -22.58 -16.80 -15.49
CA GLY A 71 -23.79 -17.27 -16.17
C GLY A 71 -23.58 -18.32 -17.27
N ASN A 72 -22.41 -18.95 -17.31
CA ASN A 72 -22.11 -20.14 -18.12
C ASN A 72 -22.27 -19.87 -19.64
N VAL A 73 -21.74 -18.74 -20.09
CA VAL A 73 -21.69 -18.36 -21.51
C VAL A 73 -20.34 -18.80 -22.09
N ASP A 74 -20.36 -19.32 -23.32
CA ASP A 74 -19.13 -19.63 -24.05
C ASP A 74 -18.37 -18.35 -24.40
N ILE A 75 -17.15 -18.20 -23.88
CA ILE A 75 -16.26 -17.05 -24.08
C ILE A 75 -15.20 -17.30 -25.15
N VAL A 76 -15.16 -18.50 -25.75
CA VAL A 76 -14.15 -18.84 -26.74
C VAL A 76 -14.31 -17.98 -27.99
N GLY A 77 -13.24 -17.25 -28.33
CA GLY A 77 -13.19 -16.32 -29.47
C GLY A 77 -13.61 -14.89 -29.16
N ASP A 78 -14.15 -14.63 -27.96
CA ASP A 78 -14.43 -13.26 -27.53
C ASP A 78 -13.14 -12.48 -27.37
N LYS A 79 -13.21 -11.17 -27.64
CA LYS A 79 -12.04 -10.28 -27.57
C LYS A 79 -11.97 -9.60 -26.23
N LEU A 80 -10.81 -9.70 -25.60
CA LEU A 80 -10.47 -9.03 -24.37
C LEU A 80 -9.43 -7.95 -24.64
N THR A 81 -9.49 -6.84 -23.91
CA THR A 81 -8.40 -5.86 -23.86
C THR A 81 -7.85 -5.76 -22.44
N PHE A 82 -6.56 -6.02 -22.30
CA PHE A 82 -5.82 -5.75 -21.07
C PHE A 82 -5.01 -4.47 -21.27
N SER A 83 -5.02 -3.59 -20.27
CA SER A 83 -4.25 -2.35 -20.30
C SER A 83 -3.63 -2.06 -18.94
N VAL A 84 -2.45 -1.45 -18.97
CA VAL A 84 -1.68 -1.03 -17.79
C VAL A 84 -1.11 0.35 -18.09
N ARG A 85 -1.40 1.33 -17.24
CA ARG A 85 -0.88 2.71 -17.36
C ARG A 85 0.38 2.93 -16.54
N GLU A 86 0.56 2.15 -15.50
CA GLU A 86 1.62 2.34 -14.54
C GLU A 86 1.93 1.03 -13.84
N LEU A 87 3.19 0.87 -13.45
CA LEU A 87 3.70 -0.24 -12.65
C LEU A 87 4.47 0.34 -11.47
N LEU A 88 4.54 -0.37 -10.35
CA LEU A 88 5.52 -0.08 -9.31
C LEU A 88 6.71 -1.02 -9.46
N GLY A 89 7.90 -0.41 -9.58
CA GLY A 89 9.15 -1.15 -9.61
C GLY A 89 9.68 -1.40 -8.20
N GLN A 90 10.17 -2.61 -7.95
CA GLN A 90 10.98 -2.93 -6.77
C GLN A 90 10.29 -2.57 -5.45
N LYS A 91 9.11 -3.16 -5.18
CA LYS A 91 8.52 -3.09 -3.84
C LYS A 91 9.43 -3.81 -2.84
N GLU A 92 9.60 -3.20 -1.67
CA GLU A 92 10.41 -3.70 -0.56
C GLU A 92 9.61 -3.63 0.73
N GLU A 93 9.76 -4.67 1.56
CA GLU A 93 9.23 -4.69 2.92
C GLU A 93 10.35 -4.37 3.93
N HIS A 94 10.08 -3.39 4.79
CA HIS A 94 10.99 -2.96 5.86
C HIS A 94 10.33 -3.23 7.20
N LYS A 95 10.91 -4.12 8.00
CA LYS A 95 10.38 -4.48 9.33
C LYS A 95 11.47 -4.35 10.38
N GLY A 96 11.16 -3.67 11.49
CA GLY A 96 12.11 -3.57 12.59
C GLY A 96 11.81 -2.47 13.59
N THR A 97 12.55 -2.51 14.70
CA THR A 97 12.57 -1.45 15.70
C THR A 97 13.16 -0.17 15.12
N ILE A 98 12.51 0.97 15.35
CA ILE A 98 12.94 2.30 14.92
C ILE A 98 13.97 2.83 15.95
N ASN A 99 15.21 2.38 15.82
CA ASN A 99 16.27 2.59 16.83
C ASN A 99 16.65 4.05 17.07
N ASP A 100 16.36 4.96 16.13
CA ASP A 100 16.65 6.40 16.26
C ASP A 100 15.66 7.13 17.17
N VAL A 101 14.69 6.43 17.74
CA VAL A 101 13.65 6.99 18.62
C VAL A 101 13.75 6.36 20.01
N ASP A 102 14.25 7.14 20.97
CA ASP A 102 14.16 6.78 22.39
C ASP A 102 12.90 7.39 23.02
N LEU A 103 11.86 6.57 23.16
CA LEU A 103 10.58 6.95 23.76
C LEU A 103 10.70 7.42 25.22
N GLY A 104 11.77 7.08 25.94
CA GLY A 104 12.01 7.55 27.31
C GLY A 104 12.57 8.97 27.39
N HIS A 105 13.15 9.48 26.30
CA HIS A 105 13.80 10.80 26.24
C HIS A 105 13.29 11.66 25.08
N ILE A 106 12.21 11.25 24.42
CA ILE A 106 11.64 11.95 23.27
C ILE A 106 10.98 13.27 23.70
N THR A 107 11.11 14.30 22.86
CA THR A 107 10.31 15.52 23.01
C THR A 107 8.92 15.28 22.43
N LEU A 108 7.91 15.28 23.30
CA LEU A 108 6.52 15.08 22.90
C LEU A 108 5.95 16.34 22.23
N SER A 109 5.28 16.14 21.12
CA SER A 109 4.51 17.16 20.41
C SER A 109 3.22 17.48 21.16
N THR A 110 2.93 18.76 21.29
CA THR A 110 1.71 19.27 21.95
C THR A 110 0.80 20.04 21.00
N SER A 111 1.30 20.37 19.79
CA SER A 111 0.52 21.06 18.78
C SER A 111 -0.37 20.06 18.03
N THR A 112 -1.63 20.43 17.84
CA THR A 112 -2.62 19.62 17.13
C THR A 112 -3.21 20.39 15.96
N GLN A 113 -3.91 19.67 15.09
CA GLN A 113 -4.67 20.21 13.97
C GLN A 113 -5.88 19.31 13.69
N ALA A 114 -6.90 19.88 13.07
CA ALA A 114 -8.03 19.11 12.53
C ALA A 114 -7.76 18.80 11.05
N VAL A 115 -8.00 17.56 10.64
CA VAL A 115 -7.75 17.08 9.27
C VAL A 115 -8.97 16.41 8.66
N SER A 116 -9.07 16.46 7.32
CA SER A 116 -10.03 15.63 6.59
C SER A 116 -9.40 14.27 6.34
N SER A 117 -10.05 13.21 6.79
CA SER A 117 -9.54 11.84 6.62
C SER A 117 -9.66 11.38 5.16
N ARG A 118 -8.66 10.61 4.71
CA ARG A 118 -8.72 9.80 3.48
C ARG A 118 -9.02 8.32 3.75
N GLY A 119 -8.96 7.93 5.03
CA GLY A 119 -9.14 6.56 5.49
C GLY A 119 -8.89 6.50 7.00
N MET A 120 -9.58 5.57 7.67
CA MET A 120 -9.46 5.32 9.10
C MET A 120 -9.49 3.82 9.36
N SER A 121 -8.86 3.38 10.45
CA SER A 121 -8.87 1.99 10.90
C SER A 121 -9.19 1.87 12.39
N GLY A 122 -9.66 0.69 12.80
CA GLY A 122 -10.07 0.39 14.17
C GLY A 122 -11.53 0.75 14.41
N ASP A 123 -12.39 -0.27 14.53
CA ASP A 123 -13.86 -0.09 14.57
C ASP A 123 -14.31 0.92 15.63
N GLU A 124 -13.77 0.83 16.84
CA GLU A 124 -14.11 1.75 17.91
C GLU A 124 -13.57 3.17 17.67
N TYR A 125 -12.34 3.31 17.15
CA TYR A 125 -11.76 4.61 16.78
C TYR A 125 -12.55 5.28 15.65
N VAL A 126 -13.01 4.50 14.66
CA VAL A 126 -13.88 4.98 13.59
C VAL A 126 -15.21 5.45 14.18
N ALA A 127 -15.84 4.68 15.07
CA ALA A 127 -17.10 5.07 15.71
C ALA A 127 -16.97 6.35 16.56
N GLU A 128 -15.84 6.54 17.26
CA GLU A 128 -15.54 7.77 18.01
C GLU A 128 -15.45 9.02 17.11
N ASN A 129 -15.05 8.84 15.85
CA ASN A 129 -14.78 9.92 14.91
C ASN A 129 -15.74 9.94 13.71
N GLU A 130 -16.81 9.14 13.72
CA GLU A 130 -17.75 9.01 12.59
C GLU A 130 -18.41 10.35 12.22
N TYR A 131 -18.57 11.24 13.20
CA TYR A 131 -19.16 12.57 13.03
C TYR A 131 -18.13 13.69 12.78
N ALA A 132 -16.86 13.34 12.63
CA ALA A 132 -15.82 14.27 12.20
C ALA A 132 -15.98 14.56 10.70
N ASP A 133 -16.86 15.50 10.35
CA ASP A 133 -17.08 15.91 8.96
C ASP A 133 -16.06 16.97 8.52
N SER A 134 -16.19 17.45 7.28
CA SER A 134 -15.32 18.49 6.71
C SER A 134 -15.25 19.80 7.52
N SER A 135 -16.18 20.04 8.45
CA SER A 135 -16.26 21.26 9.27
C SER A 135 -15.58 21.11 10.64
N THR A 136 -15.52 19.89 11.19
CA THR A 136 -14.88 19.60 12.49
C THR A 136 -13.53 18.90 12.36
N GLY A 137 -13.39 17.99 11.40
CA GLY A 137 -12.19 17.20 11.13
C GLY A 137 -11.80 16.27 12.29
N VAL A 138 -10.87 15.36 12.00
CA VAL A 138 -10.27 14.48 13.02
C VAL A 138 -9.09 15.23 13.65
N VAL A 139 -9.01 15.29 14.98
CA VAL A 139 -7.91 15.98 15.66
C VAL A 139 -6.71 15.06 15.76
N VAL A 140 -5.59 15.49 15.17
CA VAL A 140 -4.32 14.76 15.10
C VAL A 140 -3.16 15.66 15.53
N LEU A 141 -1.97 15.08 15.70
CA LEU A 141 -0.76 15.88 15.91
C LEU A 141 -0.48 16.78 14.70
N LYS A 142 0.03 17.97 14.96
CA LYS A 142 0.63 18.79 13.92
C LYS A 142 2.08 18.35 13.71
N SER A 143 2.42 18.00 12.48
CA SER A 143 3.79 17.64 12.10
C SER A 143 4.77 18.73 12.53
N ASN A 144 5.84 18.35 13.23
CA ASN A 144 6.88 19.27 13.71
C ASN A 144 8.22 19.03 13.01
N GLY A 145 8.17 18.54 11.76
CA GLY A 145 9.34 18.09 11.02
C GLY A 145 9.69 16.63 11.32
N ARG A 146 10.85 16.21 10.85
CA ARG A 146 11.26 14.81 10.85
C ARG A 146 11.97 14.42 12.15
N ILE A 147 11.39 13.45 12.87
CA ILE A 147 11.96 12.83 14.08
C ILE A 147 12.93 11.71 13.68
N ALA A 148 12.50 10.82 12.78
CA ALA A 148 13.29 9.69 12.30
C ALA A 148 12.91 9.32 10.86
N SER A 149 13.78 8.57 10.18
CA SER A 149 13.55 7.99 8.84
C SER A 149 13.81 6.49 8.88
N PRO A 150 12.80 5.68 9.23
CA PRO A 150 12.98 4.22 9.31
C PRO A 150 13.44 3.60 7.98
N THR A 151 12.96 4.14 6.86
CA THR A 151 13.38 3.77 5.50
C THR A 151 13.14 4.96 4.55
N GLY A 152 13.60 4.85 3.30
CA GLY A 152 13.34 5.86 2.27
C GLY A 152 11.84 6.05 2.03
N GLY A 153 11.39 7.30 1.85
CA GLY A 153 9.98 7.60 1.65
C GLY A 153 9.08 7.50 2.89
N VAL A 154 9.64 7.16 4.06
CA VAL A 154 8.91 7.07 5.33
C VAL A 154 9.59 7.96 6.38
N ALA A 155 8.82 8.86 6.99
CA ALA A 155 9.31 9.76 8.03
C ALA A 155 8.39 9.75 9.25
N LEU A 156 8.96 9.52 10.42
CA LEU A 156 8.25 9.76 11.67
C LEU A 156 8.25 11.27 11.94
N THR A 157 7.08 11.87 12.17
CA THR A 157 6.93 13.34 12.18
C THR A 157 6.21 13.91 13.40
N GLY A 158 5.67 13.05 14.26
CA GLY A 158 5.06 13.45 15.53
C GLY A 158 4.94 12.28 16.49
N ILE A 159 5.22 12.53 17.76
CA ILE A 159 4.85 11.64 18.87
C ILE A 159 4.32 12.54 19.97
N GLY A 160 3.16 12.25 20.53
CA GLY A 160 2.51 13.12 21.51
C GLY A 160 1.24 12.50 22.08
N TYR A 161 0.59 13.22 22.99
CA TYR A 161 -0.66 12.76 23.59
C TYR A 161 -1.81 13.71 23.25
N ILE A 162 -2.95 13.14 22.87
CA ILE A 162 -4.21 13.85 22.67
C ILE A 162 -5.27 13.08 23.47
N ASP A 163 -5.97 13.77 24.37
CA ASP A 163 -6.99 13.19 25.24
C ASP A 163 -6.57 11.90 25.98
N GLY A 164 -5.30 11.85 26.39
CA GLY A 164 -4.72 10.72 27.12
C GLY A 164 -4.36 9.50 26.27
N LYS A 165 -4.60 9.55 24.95
CA LYS A 165 -4.15 8.54 23.98
C LYS A 165 -2.79 8.94 23.42
N LEU A 166 -1.91 7.97 23.18
CA LEU A 166 -0.63 8.21 22.52
C LEU A 166 -0.85 8.25 21.01
N HIS A 167 -0.33 9.27 20.35
CA HIS A 167 -0.37 9.47 18.91
C HIS A 167 1.05 9.37 18.36
N VAL A 168 1.21 8.62 17.27
CA VAL A 168 2.46 8.44 16.54
C VAL A 168 2.18 8.72 15.06
N GLN A 169 2.66 9.86 14.57
CA GLN A 169 2.41 10.34 13.21
C GLN A 169 3.56 9.97 12.27
N VAL A 170 3.24 9.24 11.21
CA VAL A 170 4.16 8.87 10.13
C VAL A 170 3.73 9.57 8.85
N TYR A 171 4.70 10.03 8.07
CA TYR A 171 4.52 10.58 6.74
C TYR A 171 5.09 9.61 5.71
N TYR A 172 4.32 9.39 4.65
CA TYR A 172 4.62 8.57 3.49
C TYR A 172 4.73 9.46 2.25
N GLU A 173 5.90 9.47 1.62
CA GLU A 173 6.19 10.30 0.46
C GLU A 173 5.55 9.75 -0.81
N ASP A 174 4.89 10.64 -1.56
CA ASP A 174 4.39 10.40 -2.93
C ASP A 174 3.64 9.07 -3.11
N ILE A 175 2.66 8.81 -2.24
CA ILE A 175 1.95 7.53 -2.18
C ILE A 175 1.21 7.19 -3.48
N LEU A 176 0.93 8.20 -4.31
CA LEU A 176 0.30 8.04 -5.61
C LEU A 176 1.25 7.41 -6.66
N LYS A 177 2.56 7.42 -6.41
CA LYS A 177 3.59 6.90 -7.32
C LYS A 177 4.46 5.82 -6.69
N THR A 178 4.43 5.69 -5.37
CA THR A 178 5.31 4.78 -4.64
C THR A 178 4.56 3.68 -3.91
N ASP A 179 3.25 3.85 -3.67
CA ASP A 179 2.48 3.01 -2.75
C ASP A 179 3.16 2.88 -1.38
N ASN A 180 3.85 3.93 -0.92
CA ASN A 180 4.47 3.92 0.41
C ASN A 180 3.38 3.82 1.48
N HIS A 181 3.40 2.76 2.26
CA HIS A 181 2.45 2.53 3.35
C HIS A 181 3.04 1.67 4.45
N GLY A 182 2.30 1.47 5.53
CA GLY A 182 2.72 0.57 6.60
C GLY A 182 1.90 0.73 7.86
N PHE A 183 2.45 0.23 8.96
CA PHE A 183 1.88 0.39 10.29
C PHE A 183 2.96 0.42 11.35
N ILE A 184 2.60 0.96 12.51
CA ILE A 184 3.43 1.06 13.69
C ILE A 184 2.82 0.22 14.81
N LYS A 185 3.68 -0.43 15.58
CA LYS A 185 3.36 -1.13 16.82
C LYS A 185 4.26 -0.62 17.95
N LEU A 186 3.87 -0.88 19.18
CA LEU A 186 4.74 -0.74 20.35
C LEU A 186 5.21 -2.12 20.79
N ILE A 187 6.49 -2.26 21.07
CA ILE A 187 7.04 -3.46 21.73
C ILE A 187 7.43 -3.07 23.15
N ASN A 188 6.94 -3.80 24.15
CA ASN A 188 7.40 -3.62 25.52
C ASN A 188 8.81 -4.20 25.65
N LYS A 189 9.79 -3.38 26.05
CA LYS A 189 11.21 -3.77 26.12
C LYS A 189 11.49 -4.84 27.18
N ASN A 190 10.65 -4.94 28.21
CA ASN A 190 10.82 -5.88 29.31
C ASN A 190 10.19 -7.24 29.00
N THR A 191 9.01 -7.26 28.37
CA THR A 191 8.25 -8.50 28.12
C THR A 191 8.37 -9.01 26.68
N GLY A 192 8.74 -8.16 25.74
CA GLY A 192 8.68 -8.44 24.29
C GLY A 192 7.26 -8.46 23.71
N GLU A 193 6.25 -8.07 24.50
CA GLU A 193 4.87 -8.03 24.06
C GLU A 193 4.65 -6.93 23.01
N SER A 194 4.00 -7.30 21.91
CA SER A 194 3.59 -6.37 20.85
C SER A 194 2.20 -5.84 21.12
N ILE A 195 2.04 -4.52 21.00
CA ILE A 195 0.78 -3.81 21.11
C ILE A 195 0.49 -3.17 19.75
N ASP A 196 -0.61 -3.60 19.13
CA ASP A 196 -1.14 -2.99 17.92
C ASP A 196 -1.84 -1.67 18.24
N CYS A 197 -1.93 -0.77 17.25
CA CYS A 197 -2.65 0.48 17.44
C CYS A 197 -4.15 0.23 17.66
N TYR A 198 -4.75 1.05 18.52
CA TYR A 198 -6.20 1.10 18.74
C TYR A 198 -6.96 1.49 17.47
N GLY A 199 -6.37 2.39 16.69
CA GLY A 199 -6.89 2.86 15.42
C GLY A 199 -5.90 3.79 14.74
N SER A 200 -6.21 4.18 13.52
CA SER A 200 -5.43 5.17 12.79
C SER A 200 -6.29 6.05 11.90
N VAL A 201 -5.76 7.22 11.54
CA VAL A 201 -6.34 8.09 10.52
C VAL A 201 -5.26 8.53 9.54
N SER A 202 -5.55 8.38 8.26
CA SER A 202 -4.70 8.90 7.19
C SER A 202 -5.29 10.17 6.61
N PHE A 203 -4.43 11.09 6.18
CA PHE A 203 -4.81 12.33 5.51
C PHE A 203 -3.70 12.79 4.56
N PHE A 204 -4.08 13.53 3.52
CA PHE A 204 -3.12 14.04 2.54
C PHE A 204 -2.30 15.21 3.09
N ASP A 205 -1.10 15.38 2.55
CA ASP A 205 -0.38 16.65 2.63
C ASP A 205 -1.09 17.75 1.81
N GLU A 206 -0.56 18.97 1.85
CA GLU A 206 -1.13 20.12 1.12
C GLU A 206 -1.10 19.92 -0.40
N GLU A 207 -0.11 19.18 -0.91
CA GLU A 207 0.09 18.92 -2.34
C GLU A 207 -0.74 17.73 -2.87
N GLN A 208 -1.44 17.02 -1.99
CA GLN A 208 -2.20 15.79 -2.27
C GLN A 208 -1.36 14.71 -2.95
N ARG A 209 -0.10 14.58 -2.55
CA ARG A 209 0.83 13.56 -3.05
C ARG A 209 1.31 12.64 -1.94
N GLY A 210 1.75 13.23 -0.82
CA GLY A 210 2.11 12.48 0.37
C GLY A 210 0.91 12.18 1.26
N SER A 211 1.08 11.21 2.16
CA SER A 211 0.08 10.87 3.16
C SER A 211 0.70 10.88 4.54
N TYR A 212 0.07 11.60 5.47
CA TYR A 212 0.26 11.34 6.88
C TYR A 212 -0.65 10.19 7.32
N THR A 213 -0.19 9.39 8.27
CA THR A 213 -1.02 8.48 9.07
C THR A 213 -0.70 8.69 10.54
N ASP A 214 -1.71 8.97 11.33
CA ASP A 214 -1.62 9.12 12.78
C ASP A 214 -2.10 7.82 13.44
N TYR A 215 -1.17 7.07 14.05
CA TYR A 215 -1.45 5.81 14.75
C TYR A 215 -1.72 6.09 16.21
N VAL A 216 -2.86 5.62 16.71
CA VAL A 216 -3.35 5.91 18.06
C VAL A 216 -3.23 4.67 18.94
N PHE A 217 -2.66 4.82 20.13
CA PHE A 217 -2.55 3.78 21.14
C PHE A 217 -3.29 4.21 22.41
N THR A 218 -4.07 3.30 22.97
CA THR A 218 -4.74 3.47 24.26
C THR A 218 -3.99 2.70 25.35
N ASN A 219 -4.20 3.06 26.61
CA ASN A 219 -3.60 2.38 27.76
C ASN A 219 -2.05 2.39 27.79
N ILE A 220 -1.43 3.43 27.22
CA ILE A 220 0.02 3.69 27.30
C ILE A 220 0.26 4.97 28.11
N PRO A 221 0.33 4.90 29.45
CA PRO A 221 0.60 6.07 30.27
C PRO A 221 1.92 6.75 29.91
N MET A 222 1.97 8.08 30.03
CA MET A 222 3.15 8.87 29.68
C MET A 222 4.36 8.47 30.54
N GLU A 223 4.14 8.13 31.80
CA GLU A 223 5.17 7.71 32.75
C GLU A 223 5.82 6.36 32.43
N THR A 224 5.14 5.49 31.67
CA THR A 224 5.68 4.19 31.24
C THR A 224 6.03 4.17 29.76
N LEU A 225 5.88 5.28 29.02
CA LEU A 225 6.21 5.36 27.60
C LEU A 225 7.66 4.90 27.31
N GLY A 226 8.59 5.23 28.21
CA GLY A 226 9.99 4.80 28.14
C GLY A 226 10.22 3.29 28.32
N GLU A 227 9.21 2.49 28.63
CA GLU A 227 9.29 1.02 28.67
C GLU A 227 9.07 0.38 27.29
N TYR A 228 8.64 1.16 26.30
CA TYR A 228 8.34 0.69 24.95
C TYR A 228 9.40 1.13 23.95
N GLU A 229 9.37 0.48 22.79
CA GLU A 229 10.04 0.87 21.56
C GLU A 229 9.05 0.86 20.39
N LEU A 230 9.28 1.70 19.39
CA LEU A 230 8.49 1.70 18.17
C LEU A 230 9.00 0.61 17.23
N TYR A 231 8.08 -0.19 16.72
CA TYR A 231 8.36 -1.18 15.67
C TYR A 231 7.53 -0.83 14.44
N GLY A 232 8.21 -0.69 13.30
CA GLY A 232 7.57 -0.36 12.03
C GLY A 232 7.54 -1.58 11.10
N GLU A 233 6.45 -1.71 10.36
CA GLU A 233 6.37 -2.56 9.17
C GLU A 233 5.91 -1.68 8.01
N PHE A 234 6.80 -1.47 7.05
CA PHE A 234 6.60 -0.55 5.93
C PHE A 234 6.77 -1.27 4.60
N VAL A 235 5.98 -0.84 3.62
CA VAL A 235 6.14 -1.19 2.22
C VAL A 235 6.54 0.09 1.49
N THR A 236 7.60 0.00 0.71
CA THR A 236 8.07 1.09 -0.15
C THR A 236 8.32 0.58 -1.55
N SER A 237 8.36 1.47 -2.54
CA SER A 237 8.85 1.11 -3.87
C SER A 237 9.83 2.14 -4.42
N SER A 238 10.57 1.76 -5.45
CA SER A 238 11.47 2.67 -6.19
C SER A 238 10.73 3.77 -6.97
N GLY A 239 9.39 3.77 -6.92
CA GLY A 239 8.52 4.66 -7.65
C GLY A 239 7.91 3.98 -8.87
N SER A 240 7.20 4.79 -9.64
CA SER A 240 6.39 4.29 -10.71
C SER A 240 7.09 4.27 -12.06
N ILE A 241 6.66 3.32 -12.89
CA ILE A 241 7.07 3.16 -14.28
C ILE A 241 5.84 3.47 -15.11
N GLU A 242 5.77 4.70 -15.61
CA GLU A 242 4.67 5.14 -16.46
C GLU A 242 4.78 4.54 -17.87
N GLY A 243 3.62 4.22 -18.43
CA GLY A 243 3.47 3.76 -19.80
C GLY A 243 2.01 3.83 -20.23
N ASP A 244 1.72 3.27 -21.39
CA ASP A 244 0.35 3.12 -21.89
C ASP A 244 0.27 1.79 -22.64
N TRP A 245 0.56 0.71 -21.92
CA TRP A 245 0.58 -0.61 -22.52
C TRP A 245 -0.85 -1.13 -22.65
N SER A 246 -1.24 -1.53 -23.85
CA SER A 246 -2.51 -2.18 -24.10
C SER A 246 -2.37 -3.31 -25.12
N ILE A 247 -3.08 -4.42 -24.90
CA ILE A 247 -3.14 -5.54 -25.82
C ILE A 247 -4.58 -6.03 -25.91
N THR A 248 -5.06 -6.18 -27.14
CA THR A 248 -6.35 -6.80 -27.45
C THR A 248 -6.13 -8.12 -28.16
N PHE A 249 -6.74 -9.19 -27.66
CA PHE A 249 -6.58 -10.53 -28.19
C PHE A 249 -7.87 -11.34 -28.04
N PRO A 250 -8.13 -12.32 -28.93
CA PRO A 250 -9.23 -13.25 -28.76
C PRO A 250 -8.90 -14.31 -27.70
N LEU A 251 -9.90 -14.75 -26.94
CA LEU A 251 -9.79 -15.85 -26.00
C LEU A 251 -9.78 -17.18 -26.74
N HIS A 252 -8.60 -17.73 -26.95
CA HIS A 252 -8.40 -19.10 -27.43
C HIS A 252 -7.42 -19.81 -26.50
N THR A 253 -7.47 -21.15 -26.47
CA THR A 253 -6.37 -21.90 -25.87
C THR A 253 -5.13 -21.75 -26.75
N VAL A 254 -4.06 -21.17 -26.21
CA VAL A 254 -2.78 -20.95 -26.90
C VAL A 254 -1.66 -21.39 -25.98
N ASP A 255 -0.83 -22.32 -26.47
CA ASP A 255 0.44 -22.71 -25.84
C ASP A 255 1.57 -22.36 -26.81
N ASN A 256 2.35 -21.31 -26.49
CA ASN A 256 3.49 -20.88 -27.30
C ASN A 256 4.82 -21.48 -26.83
N ARG A 257 4.79 -22.60 -26.09
CA ARG A 257 6.00 -23.33 -25.66
C ARG A 257 6.67 -24.14 -26.76
#